data_AF-D6M2V5-F1
#
_entry.id   AF-D6M2V5-F1
#
_cell.length_a   1.000
_cell.length_b   1.000
_cell.length_c   1.000
_cell.angle_alpha   90.00
_cell.angle_beta   90.00
_cell.angle_gamma   90.00
#
_symmetry.space_group_name_H-M   'P 1'
#
loop_
_entity.id
_entity.type
_entity.pdbx_description
1 polymer ?
#
loop_
_entity_poly.entity_id
_entity_poly.type
_entity_poly.pdbx_seq_one_letter_code
_entity_poly.pdbx_strand_id
1 'polypeptide(L)'
;MFEHFTPDARGAVSDAATEAGERGDRRIGTEHLLLGVLRQPGPAAALGADVASARAALDALDLAALAALGIDARGVARPAIPASRKRAPFTSGARAVVPGALGAARSAGARRVTPRTPPPRPARPRPPRPRGRSHRPPRRRPREGPGRTAGARGRVRPRPTRPRTPQAPSGGFRAPCRAPAVTARGPPPPPTSP
;
A
#
# COMPACT_ATOMS: atom_id res chain seq x y z
N MET A 1 8.89 -11.48 12.17
CA MET A 1 9.17 -11.47 10.71
C MET A 1 10.66 -11.29 10.38
N PHE A 2 11.41 -10.46 11.12
CA PHE A 2 12.81 -10.10 10.80
C PHE A 2 13.85 -10.73 11.74
N GLU A 3 13.49 -11.80 12.45
CA GLU A 3 14.33 -12.47 13.45
C GLU A 3 15.62 -13.03 12.83
N HIS A 4 15.53 -13.47 11.57
CA HIS A 4 16.64 -14.01 10.78
C HIS A 4 17.44 -12.94 10.02
N PHE A 5 17.08 -11.66 10.11
CA PHE A 5 17.80 -10.60 9.40
C PHE A 5 18.97 -10.12 10.25
N THR A 6 20.10 -9.80 9.60
CA THR A 6 21.20 -9.09 10.26
C THR A 6 20.78 -7.67 10.63
N PRO A 7 21.52 -6.99 11.54
CA PRO A 7 21.30 -5.58 11.83
C PRO A 7 21.24 -4.73 10.57
N ASP A 8 22.18 -4.91 9.64
CA ASP A 8 22.23 -4.17 8.37
C ASP A 8 21.00 -4.44 7.49
N ALA A 9 20.52 -5.69 7.44
CA ALA A 9 19.30 -6.03 6.70
C ALA A 9 18.04 -5.42 7.33
N ARG A 10 18.00 -5.27 8.65
CA ARG A 10 16.94 -4.51 9.34
C ARG A 10 17.09 -2.99 9.14
N GLY A 11 18.33 -2.52 9.02
CA GLY A 11 18.68 -1.16 8.62
C GLY A 11 18.10 -0.83 7.24
N ALA A 12 18.39 -1.65 6.23
CA ALA A 12 17.86 -1.50 4.88
C ALA A 12 16.31 -1.48 4.84
N VAL A 13 15.63 -2.25 5.69
CA VAL A 13 14.16 -2.21 5.80
C VAL A 13 13.66 -0.92 6.45
N SER A 14 14.41 -0.37 7.40
CA SER A 14 14.10 0.92 8.01
C SER A 14 14.33 2.06 7.03
N ASP A 15 15.42 1.99 6.26
CA ASP A 15 15.70 2.91 5.16
C ASP A 15 14.58 2.87 4.12
N ALA A 16 14.09 1.69 3.74
CA ALA A 16 12.94 1.56 2.84
C ALA A 16 11.67 2.26 3.36
N ALA A 17 11.44 2.27 4.67
CA ALA A 17 10.33 3.00 5.26
C ALA A 17 10.54 4.53 5.18
N THR A 18 11.78 4.99 5.33
CA THR A 18 12.16 6.39 5.13
C THR A 18 11.92 6.80 3.68
N GLU A 19 12.35 6.01 2.70
CA GLU A 19 12.12 6.28 1.26
C GLU A 19 10.62 6.37 0.94
N ALA A 20 9.81 5.48 1.50
CA ALA A 20 8.36 5.55 1.33
C ALA A 20 7.76 6.84 1.93
N GLY A 21 8.29 7.28 3.07
CA GLY A 21 7.90 8.55 3.70
C GLY A 21 8.28 9.76 2.86
N GLU A 22 9.53 9.81 2.37
CA GLU A 22 10.06 10.89 1.52
C GLU A 22 9.27 11.03 0.22
N ARG A 23 8.83 9.91 -0.37
CA ARG A 23 8.00 9.90 -1.59
C ARG A 23 6.51 10.15 -1.32
N GLY A 24 6.09 10.14 -0.06
CA GLY A 24 4.69 10.28 0.35
C GLY A 24 3.83 9.05 0.11
N ASP A 25 4.46 7.88 -0.05
CA ASP A 25 3.79 6.62 -0.32
C ASP A 25 3.18 6.02 0.96
N ARG A 26 1.91 5.60 0.85
CA ARG A 26 1.15 5.04 1.99
C ARG A 26 1.54 3.60 2.33
N ARG A 27 2.35 2.96 1.49
CA ARG A 27 2.74 1.55 1.60
C ARG A 27 4.18 1.40 1.16
N ILE A 28 4.89 0.49 1.82
CA ILE A 28 6.27 0.15 1.43
C ILE A 28 6.21 -0.88 0.30
N GLY A 29 6.58 -0.46 -0.91
CA GLY A 29 6.68 -1.32 -2.09
C GLY A 29 8.06 -1.93 -2.30
N THR A 30 8.25 -2.59 -3.44
CA THR A 30 9.50 -3.26 -3.79
C THR A 30 10.61 -2.27 -4.18
N GLU A 31 10.21 -1.18 -4.80
CA GLU A 31 11.05 -0.03 -5.13
C GLU A 31 11.66 0.60 -3.88
N HIS A 32 10.87 0.77 -2.82
CA HIS A 32 11.34 1.27 -1.54
C HIS A 32 12.35 0.32 -0.87
N LEU A 33 12.07 -0.99 -0.92
CA LEU A 33 13.00 -2.01 -0.42
C LEU A 33 14.33 -1.97 -1.19
N LEU A 34 14.29 -1.80 -2.51
CA LEU A 34 15.48 -1.67 -3.34
C LEU A 34 16.29 -0.43 -2.94
N LEU A 35 15.65 0.74 -2.83
CA LEU A 35 16.31 1.97 -2.40
C LEU A 35 16.95 1.82 -1.01
N GLY A 36 16.26 1.18 -0.07
CA GLY A 36 16.81 0.91 1.26
C GLY A 36 18.02 -0.03 1.24
N VAL A 37 18.04 -1.01 0.33
CA VAL A 37 19.22 -1.88 0.12
C VAL A 37 20.38 -1.13 -0.52
N LEU A 38 20.12 -0.22 -1.47
CA LEU A 38 21.15 0.58 -2.14
C LEU A 38 21.79 1.65 -1.23
N ARG A 39 21.20 1.94 -0.08
CA ARG A 39 21.83 2.78 0.97
C ARG A 39 22.90 2.02 1.76
N GLN A 40 22.95 0.71 1.63
CA GLN A 40 23.99 -0.12 2.22
C GLN A 40 25.18 -0.20 1.25
N PRO A 41 26.43 -0.02 1.73
CA PRO A 41 27.59 0.11 0.85
C PRO A 41 27.89 -1.15 0.02
N GLY A 42 27.70 -2.33 0.61
CA GLY A 42 27.97 -3.61 -0.07
C GLY A 42 27.07 -3.89 -1.29
N PRO A 43 25.73 -3.84 -1.12
CA PRO A 43 24.79 -4.07 -2.22
C PRO A 43 24.88 -3.04 -3.35
N ALA A 44 25.10 -1.76 -3.03
CA ALA A 44 25.26 -0.71 -4.04
C ALA A 44 26.44 -1.01 -4.98
N ALA A 45 27.59 -1.34 -4.39
CA ALA A 45 28.78 -1.74 -5.14
C ALA A 45 28.54 -3.02 -5.97
N ALA A 46 27.84 -4.01 -5.41
CA ALA A 46 27.54 -5.27 -6.09
C ALA A 46 26.57 -5.10 -7.28
N LEU A 47 25.66 -4.14 -7.21
CA LEU A 47 24.68 -3.84 -8.26
C LEU A 47 25.19 -2.82 -9.27
N GLY A 48 26.30 -2.13 -8.99
CA GLY A 48 26.78 -1.03 -9.82
C GLY A 48 25.80 0.13 -9.90
N ALA A 49 24.97 0.31 -8.85
CA ALA A 49 23.93 1.31 -8.79
C ALA A 49 23.95 1.99 -7.42
N ASP A 50 23.81 3.31 -7.42
CA ASP A 50 23.65 4.10 -6.20
C ASP A 50 22.19 4.53 -5.98
N VAL A 51 21.88 4.96 -4.76
CA VAL A 51 20.52 5.38 -4.39
C VAL A 51 20.03 6.61 -5.16
N ALA A 52 20.91 7.52 -5.56
CA ALA A 52 20.53 8.75 -6.28
C ALA A 52 20.11 8.43 -7.71
N SER A 53 20.88 7.60 -8.42
CA SER A 53 20.54 7.11 -9.76
C SER A 53 19.22 6.32 -9.76
N ALA A 54 18.99 5.48 -8.74
CA ALA A 54 17.76 4.72 -8.59
C ALA A 54 16.54 5.62 -8.31
N ARG A 55 16.70 6.68 -7.50
CA ARG A 55 15.66 7.70 -7.29
C ARG A 55 15.31 8.43 -8.58
N ALA A 56 16.32 8.89 -9.33
CA ALA A 56 16.11 9.54 -10.63
C ALA A 56 15.39 8.62 -11.63
N ALA A 57 15.74 7.33 -11.66
CA ALA A 57 15.07 6.35 -12.50
C ALA A 57 13.59 6.16 -12.12
N LEU A 58 13.27 6.14 -10.82
CA LEU A 58 11.87 6.08 -10.35
C LEU A 58 11.07 7.33 -10.74
N ASP A 59 11.67 8.51 -10.61
CA ASP A 59 11.00 9.76 -11.00
C ASP A 59 10.76 9.82 -12.52
N ALA A 60 11.73 9.34 -13.32
CA ALA A 60 11.56 9.22 -14.77
C ALA A 60 10.44 8.23 -15.15
N LEU A 61 10.33 7.10 -14.44
CA LEU A 61 9.24 6.14 -14.64
C LEU A 61 7.87 6.73 -14.28
N ASP A 62 7.79 7.49 -13.17
CA ASP A 62 6.55 8.17 -12.75
C ASP A 62 6.12 9.20 -13.81
N LEU A 63 7.04 10.01 -14.33
CA LEU A 63 6.75 10.97 -15.40
C LEU A 63 6.32 10.27 -16.70
N ALA A 64 6.98 9.18 -17.08
CA ALA A 64 6.61 8.41 -18.27
C ALA A 64 5.22 7.79 -18.13
N ALA A 65 4.87 7.27 -16.95
CA ALA A 65 3.55 6.70 -16.67
C ALA A 65 2.44 7.75 -16.75
N LEU A 66 2.68 8.96 -16.23
CA LEU A 66 1.73 10.08 -16.32
C LEU A 66 1.59 10.58 -17.76
N ALA A 67 2.71 10.71 -18.49
CA ALA A 67 2.69 11.11 -19.89
C ALA A 67 1.91 10.13 -20.77
N ALA A 68 1.97 8.82 -20.47
CA ALA A 68 1.17 7.80 -21.15
C ALA A 68 -0.35 7.98 -20.96
N LEU A 69 -0.77 8.68 -19.90
CA LEU A 69 -2.16 9.08 -19.65
C LEU A 69 -2.49 10.48 -20.20
N GLY A 70 -1.57 11.13 -20.91
CA GLY A 70 -1.71 12.49 -21.39
C GLY A 70 -1.52 13.56 -20.32
N ILE A 71 -0.92 13.22 -19.17
CA ILE A 71 -0.70 14.14 -18.06
C ILE A 71 0.77 14.60 -18.07
N ASP A 72 1.00 15.88 -18.38
CA ASP A 72 2.34 16.48 -18.25
C ASP A 72 2.57 16.98 -16.81
N ALA A 73 3.45 16.28 -16.10
CA ALA A 73 3.84 16.61 -14.73
C ALA A 73 5.28 17.12 -14.63
N ARG A 74 5.94 17.44 -15.76
CA ARG A 74 7.31 17.97 -15.73
C ARG A 74 7.34 19.33 -15.03
N GLY A 75 8.32 19.53 -14.16
CA GLY A 75 8.44 20.74 -13.36
C GLY A 75 7.45 20.85 -12.20
N VAL A 76 6.55 19.88 -12.02
CA VAL A 76 5.67 19.82 -10.85
C VAL A 76 6.45 19.24 -9.68
N ALA A 77 6.70 20.07 -8.66
CA ALA A 77 7.34 19.61 -7.45
C ALA A 77 6.43 18.64 -6.67
N ARG A 78 7.00 17.53 -6.18
CA ARG A 78 6.29 16.64 -5.27
C ARG A 78 6.04 17.39 -3.96
N PRO A 79 4.79 17.51 -3.48
CA PRO A 79 4.53 18.13 -2.20
C PRO A 79 5.13 17.27 -1.09
N ALA A 80 5.80 17.90 -0.12
CA ALA A 80 6.30 17.20 1.06
C ALA A 80 5.11 16.68 1.87
N ILE A 81 4.90 15.36 1.88
CA ILE A 81 3.86 14.74 2.69
C ILE A 81 4.45 14.51 4.09
N PRO A 82 3.82 14.99 5.17
CA PRO A 82 4.29 14.75 6.52
C PRO A 82 4.45 13.25 6.78
N ALA A 83 5.61 12.84 7.28
CA ALA A 83 5.85 11.45 7.62
C ALA A 83 4.80 10.97 8.62
N SER A 84 4.08 9.91 8.26
CA SER A 84 3.11 9.31 9.18
C SER A 84 3.84 8.75 10.40
N ARG A 85 3.34 9.05 11.61
CA ARG A 85 3.83 8.42 12.85
C ARG A 85 3.66 6.89 12.85
N LYS A 86 2.77 6.35 12.01
CA LYS A 86 2.57 4.91 11.87
C LYS A 86 3.46 4.38 10.74
N ARG A 87 4.14 3.26 11.01
CA ARG A 87 4.90 2.54 9.97
C ARG A 87 3.96 2.14 8.83
N ALA A 88 4.32 2.53 7.60
CA ALA A 88 3.56 2.16 6.42
C ALA A 88 3.59 0.63 6.24
N PRO A 89 2.44 -0.02 5.97
CA PRO A 89 2.41 -1.46 5.74
C PRO A 89 3.05 -1.81 4.39
N PHE A 90 3.66 -2.99 4.30
CA PHE A 90 4.17 -3.52 3.03
C PHE A 90 3.06 -3.81 2.02
N THR A 91 3.35 -3.63 0.72
CA THR A 91 2.55 -4.17 -0.38
C THR A 91 2.62 -5.70 -0.43
N SER A 92 1.72 -6.35 -1.18
CA SER A 92 1.77 -7.81 -1.39
C SER A 92 3.09 -8.24 -2.04
N GLY A 93 3.57 -7.47 -3.03
CA GLY A 93 4.87 -7.68 -3.68
C GLY A 93 6.03 -7.56 -2.69
N ALA A 94 6.07 -6.48 -1.91
CA ALA A 94 7.12 -6.28 -0.90
C ALA A 94 7.12 -7.38 0.18
N ARG A 95 5.94 -7.82 0.63
CA ARG A 95 5.84 -8.96 1.58
C ARG A 95 6.39 -10.26 0.99
N ALA A 96 6.21 -10.50 -0.30
CA ALA A 96 6.71 -11.70 -0.97
C ALA A 96 8.25 -11.73 -1.11
N VAL A 97 8.92 -10.58 -1.00
CA VAL A 97 10.39 -10.50 -1.01
C VAL A 97 11.00 -11.20 0.20
N VAL A 98 10.37 -11.10 1.38
CA VAL A 98 10.96 -11.62 2.63
C VAL A 98 11.13 -13.15 2.62
N PRO A 99 10.12 -13.98 2.29
CA PRO A 99 10.31 -15.41 2.13
C PRO A 99 11.35 -15.76 1.05
N GLY A 100 11.38 -15.00 -0.05
CA GLY A 100 12.34 -15.21 -1.13
C GLY A 100 13.78 -14.93 -0.71
N ALA A 101 14.02 -13.84 0.05
CA ALA A 101 15.33 -13.52 0.61
C ALA A 101 15.80 -14.58 1.61
N LEU A 102 14.90 -15.13 2.43
CA LEU A 102 15.19 -16.25 3.32
C LEU A 102 15.57 -17.52 2.54
N GLY A 103 14.86 -17.81 1.44
CA GLY A 103 15.19 -18.90 0.54
C GLY A 103 16.57 -18.72 -0.09
N ALA A 104 16.86 -17.54 -0.62
CA ALA A 104 18.16 -17.21 -1.22
C ALA A 104 19.32 -17.32 -0.22
N ALA A 105 19.15 -16.81 1.01
CA ALA A 105 20.15 -16.93 2.07
C ALA A 105 20.43 -18.40 2.41
N ARG A 106 19.38 -19.23 2.55
CA ARG A 106 19.53 -20.67 2.83
C ARG A 106 20.24 -21.40 1.69
N SER A 107 19.87 -21.12 0.43
CA SER A 107 20.53 -21.71 -0.74
C SER A 107 22.00 -21.31 -0.85
N ALA A 108 22.38 -20.15 -0.30
CA ALA A 108 23.77 -19.71 -0.18
C ALA A 108 24.47 -20.22 1.10
N GLY A 109 23.85 -21.11 1.88
CA GLY A 109 24.40 -21.63 3.14
C GLY A 109 24.37 -20.64 4.32
N ALA A 110 23.78 -19.45 4.15
CA ALA A 110 23.69 -18.44 5.18
C ALA A 110 22.52 -18.69 6.14
N ARG A 111 22.78 -18.60 7.45
CA ARG A 111 21.75 -18.72 8.50
C ARG A 111 20.92 -17.44 8.67
N ARG A 112 21.42 -16.31 8.17
CA ARG A 112 20.81 -14.98 8.30
C ARG A 112 20.77 -14.27 6.95
N VAL A 113 19.73 -13.45 6.76
CA VAL A 113 19.59 -12.59 5.58
C VAL A 113 20.43 -11.32 5.77
N THR A 114 21.28 -11.04 4.81
CA THR A 114 22.11 -9.82 4.72
C THR A 114 21.64 -8.93 3.58
N PRO A 115 21.95 -7.62 3.56
CA PRO A 115 21.62 -6.75 2.43
C PRO A 115 22.19 -7.23 1.09
N ARG A 116 23.31 -7.97 1.10
CA ARG A 116 23.96 -8.55 -0.09
C ARG A 116 23.23 -9.77 -0.64
N THR A 117 22.26 -10.32 0.10
CA THR A 117 21.47 -11.47 -0.38
C THR A 117 20.73 -11.02 -1.65
N PRO A 118 20.93 -11.70 -2.80
CA PRO A 118 20.30 -11.28 -4.04
C PRO A 118 18.77 -11.29 -3.90
N PRO A 119 18.06 -10.31 -4.49
CA PRO A 119 16.61 -10.30 -4.43
C PRO A 119 16.06 -11.58 -5.08
N PRO A 120 14.96 -12.14 -4.56
CA PRO A 120 14.34 -13.29 -5.19
C PRO A 120 13.94 -12.93 -6.63
N ARG A 121 14.17 -13.86 -7.56
CA ARG A 121 13.72 -13.70 -8.96
C ARG A 121 12.21 -13.41 -8.96
N PRO A 122 11.74 -12.43 -9.74
CA PRO A 122 10.31 -12.12 -9.80
C PRO A 122 9.57 -13.38 -10.22
N ALA A 123 8.59 -13.80 -9.39
CA ALA A 123 7.72 -14.90 -9.73
C ALA A 123 6.97 -14.52 -11.00
N ARG A 124 7.04 -15.37 -12.04
CA ARG A 124 6.22 -15.19 -13.24
C ARG A 124 4.76 -14.99 -12.81
N PRO A 125 4.01 -14.06 -13.43
CA PRO A 125 2.61 -13.85 -13.10
C PRO A 125 1.88 -15.19 -13.17
N ARG A 126 1.27 -15.59 -12.05
CA ARG A 126 0.49 -16.82 -12.01
C ARG A 126 -0.68 -16.66 -13.00
N PRO A 127 -0.91 -17.62 -13.90
CA PRO A 127 -2.03 -17.54 -14.82
C PRO A 127 -3.33 -17.38 -14.03
N PRO A 128 -4.30 -16.59 -14.54
CA PRO A 128 -5.58 -16.42 -13.88
C PRO A 128 -6.22 -17.79 -13.66
N ARG A 129 -6.67 -18.06 -12.43
CA ARG A 129 -7.40 -19.31 -12.15
C ARG A 129 -8.63 -19.37 -13.07
N PRO A 130 -8.87 -20.47 -13.79
CA PRO A 130 -10.06 -20.58 -14.62
C PRO A 130 -11.28 -20.38 -13.72
N ARG A 131 -12.15 -19.42 -14.07
CA ARG A 131 -13.44 -19.25 -13.43
C ARG A 131 -14.21 -20.55 -13.67
N GLY A 132 -14.31 -21.38 -12.63
CA GLY A 132 -15.14 -22.57 -12.67
C GLY A 132 -16.52 -22.16 -13.15
N ARG A 133 -16.97 -22.76 -14.27
CA ARG A 133 -18.35 -22.61 -14.73
C ARG A 133 -19.23 -22.97 -13.54
N SER A 134 -20.00 -22.00 -13.06
CA SER A 134 -21.05 -22.23 -12.09
C SER A 134 -22.06 -23.19 -12.73
N HIS A 135 -21.87 -24.49 -12.48
CA HIS A 135 -22.87 -25.51 -12.79
C HIS A 135 -24.10 -25.20 -11.96
N ARG A 136 -25.03 -24.45 -12.57
CA ARG A 136 -26.38 -24.28 -12.07
C ARG A 136 -27.08 -25.62 -12.29
N PRO A 137 -27.49 -26.34 -11.23
CA PRO A 137 -28.19 -27.61 -11.41
C PRO A 137 -29.52 -27.35 -12.13
N PRO A 138 -29.99 -28.28 -12.99
CA PRO A 138 -31.24 -28.11 -13.71
C PRO A 138 -32.41 -28.04 -12.72
N ARG A 139 -33.28 -27.04 -12.90
CA ARG A 139 -34.52 -26.92 -12.13
C ARG A 139 -35.38 -28.15 -12.39
N ARG A 140 -35.68 -28.94 -11.34
CA ARG A 140 -36.65 -30.03 -11.41
C ARG A 140 -38.01 -29.45 -11.82
N ARG A 141 -38.59 -29.99 -12.90
CA ARG A 141 -39.98 -29.69 -13.29
C ARG A 141 -40.94 -30.14 -12.18
N PRO A 142 -42.03 -29.42 -11.89
CA PRO A 142 -43.04 -29.91 -10.97
C PRO A 142 -43.73 -31.12 -11.59
N ARG A 143 -43.90 -32.20 -10.82
CA ARG A 143 -44.83 -33.27 -11.18
C ARG A 143 -46.25 -32.73 -11.01
N GLU A 144 -47.00 -32.66 -12.09
CA GLU A 144 -48.45 -32.49 -12.05
C GLU A 144 -49.06 -33.77 -11.45
N GLY A 145 -49.68 -33.63 -10.28
CA GLY A 145 -50.54 -34.65 -9.67
C GLY A 145 -52.01 -34.28 -9.89
N PRO A 146 -52.92 -35.26 -10.01
CA PRO A 146 -54.30 -35.00 -10.35
C PRO A 146 -55.06 -34.39 -9.16
N GLY A 147 -56.03 -33.54 -9.51
CA GLY A 147 -56.74 -32.65 -8.60
C GLY A 147 -57.42 -33.31 -7.41
N ARG A 148 -57.47 -32.55 -6.31
CA ARG A 148 -58.46 -32.72 -5.25
C ARG A 148 -59.07 -31.36 -4.92
N THR A 149 -60.38 -31.34 -4.99
CA THR A 149 -61.31 -30.27 -4.64
C THR A 149 -61.37 -30.00 -3.14
N ALA A 150 -61.89 -28.81 -2.83
CA ALA A 150 -62.51 -28.38 -1.57
C ALA A 150 -61.60 -27.76 -0.47
N GLY A 151 -61.66 -26.43 -0.41
CA GLY A 151 -62.22 -25.72 0.74
C GLY A 151 -61.37 -25.58 1.99
N ALA A 152 -60.81 -24.39 2.21
CA ALA A 152 -60.75 -23.78 3.55
C ALA A 152 -60.42 -22.29 3.45
N ARG A 153 -61.26 -21.48 4.11
CA ARG A 153 -61.14 -20.04 4.29
C ARG A 153 -59.86 -19.71 5.08
N GLY A 154 -58.95 -18.94 4.50
CA GLY A 154 -57.72 -18.47 5.16
C GLY A 154 -57.62 -16.95 5.08
N ARG A 155 -57.84 -16.27 6.20
CA ARG A 155 -57.86 -14.82 6.37
C ARG A 155 -56.58 -14.15 5.85
N VAL A 156 -56.73 -13.13 5.01
CA VAL A 156 -55.65 -12.21 4.61
C VAL A 156 -55.23 -11.40 5.84
N ARG A 157 -54.01 -11.61 6.33
CA ARG A 157 -53.37 -10.67 7.27
C ARG A 157 -52.67 -9.58 6.45
N PRO A 158 -52.95 -8.29 6.68
CA PRO A 158 -52.17 -7.23 6.05
C PRO A 158 -50.75 -7.18 6.63
N ARG A 159 -49.77 -6.93 5.75
CA ARG A 159 -48.36 -6.70 6.12
C ARG A 159 -48.25 -5.40 6.93
N PRO A 160 -47.49 -5.34 8.03
CA PRO A 160 -47.21 -4.08 8.69
C PRO A 160 -46.25 -3.24 7.83
N THR A 161 -46.71 -2.07 7.41
CA THR A 161 -45.88 -1.00 6.86
C THR A 161 -44.94 -0.49 7.95
N ARG A 162 -43.63 -0.60 7.76
CA ARG A 162 -42.66 0.08 8.62
C ARG A 162 -42.81 1.60 8.46
N PRO A 163 -42.90 2.39 9.53
CA PRO A 163 -42.85 3.84 9.40
C PRO A 163 -41.44 4.26 8.96
N ARG A 164 -41.38 5.15 7.96
CA ARG A 164 -40.18 5.91 7.61
C ARG A 164 -39.81 6.76 8.82
N THR A 165 -38.62 6.54 9.38
CA THR A 165 -38.02 7.47 10.33
C THR A 165 -37.74 8.80 9.63
N PRO A 166 -38.06 9.95 10.24
CA PRO A 166 -37.65 11.24 9.71
C PRO A 166 -36.14 11.42 9.89
N GLN A 167 -35.47 11.79 8.80
CA GLN A 167 -34.11 12.30 8.82
C GLN A 167 -34.11 13.65 9.56
N ALA A 168 -33.46 13.72 10.72
CA ALA A 168 -33.15 14.99 11.37
C ALA A 168 -31.91 15.62 10.71
N PRO A 169 -31.90 16.94 10.47
CA PRO A 169 -30.74 17.64 9.94
C PRO A 169 -29.81 18.03 11.09
N SER A 170 -28.65 17.40 11.21
CA SER A 170 -27.58 17.89 12.08
C SER A 170 -26.65 18.82 11.29
N GLY A 171 -27.15 20.02 11.02
CA GLY A 171 -26.32 21.20 10.86
C GLY A 171 -25.87 21.67 12.24
N GLY A 172 -24.57 21.88 12.42
CA GLY A 172 -23.99 22.32 13.68
C GLY A 172 -22.55 22.79 13.49
N PHE A 173 -22.40 23.91 12.80
CA PHE A 173 -21.21 24.75 12.82
C PHE A 173 -20.76 24.98 14.27
N ARG A 174 -19.50 24.66 14.59
CA ARG A 174 -18.79 25.23 15.74
C ARG A 174 -17.47 25.82 15.28
N ALA A 175 -17.26 27.03 15.79
CA ALA A 175 -16.26 28.04 15.46
C ALA A 175 -14.78 27.59 15.56
N PRO A 176 -13.86 28.34 14.91
CA PRO A 176 -12.43 28.04 14.91
C PRO A 176 -11.78 28.29 16.28
N CYS A 177 -11.02 27.30 16.76
CA CYS A 177 -10.14 27.49 17.91
C CYS A 177 -9.01 28.47 17.55
N ARG A 178 -8.87 29.50 18.39
CA ARG A 178 -7.76 30.46 18.48
C ARG A 178 -6.39 29.79 18.37
N ALA A 179 -5.54 30.31 17.49
CA ALA A 179 -4.10 30.08 17.49
C ALA A 179 -3.44 30.85 18.66
N PRO A 180 -2.41 30.30 19.32
CA PRO A 180 -1.53 31.10 20.17
C PRO A 180 -0.55 31.90 19.31
N ALA A 181 -0.41 33.19 19.65
CA ALA A 181 0.56 34.09 19.06
C ALA A 181 1.99 33.61 19.36
N VAL A 182 2.72 33.20 18.33
CA VAL A 182 4.17 33.01 18.39
C VAL A 182 4.81 34.35 18.01
N THR A 183 5.38 35.02 19.00
CA THR A 183 6.22 36.19 18.85
C THR A 183 7.43 35.85 17.97
N ALA A 184 7.52 36.49 16.81
CA ALA A 184 8.67 36.41 15.93
C ALA A 184 9.90 37.00 16.62
N ARG A 185 10.85 36.16 17.04
CA ARG A 185 12.22 36.59 17.31
C ARG A 185 12.91 36.74 15.95
N GLY A 186 13.25 37.98 15.59
CA GLY A 186 14.04 38.29 14.40
C GLY A 186 15.44 37.67 14.45
N PRO A 187 16.13 37.56 13.30
CA PRO A 187 17.47 36.97 13.21
C PRO A 187 18.52 37.83 13.95
N PRO A 188 19.57 37.22 14.53
CA PRO A 188 20.64 37.94 15.18
C PRO A 188 21.50 38.73 14.16
N PRO A 189 22.05 39.90 14.55
CA PRO A 189 22.92 40.68 13.67
C PRO A 189 24.26 39.98 13.42
N PRO A 190 24.91 40.22 12.27
CA PRO A 190 26.21 39.63 11.94
C PRO A 190 27.33 40.20 12.82
N PRO A 191 28.42 39.44 13.03
CA PRO A 191 29.55 39.90 13.83
C PRO A 191 30.30 41.03 13.12
N THR A 192 30.52 42.13 13.83
CA THR A 192 31.44 43.20 13.44
C THR A 192 32.85 42.83 13.91
N SER A 193 33.76 42.58 12.97
CA SER A 193 35.22 42.69 13.17
C SER A 193 35.65 44.11 12.77
N PRO A 194 36.68 44.67 13.42
CA PRO A 194 38.06 44.34 13.05
C PRO A 194 38.90 43.76 14.19
#